data_AF-A0A7C3XD65-F1
#
_entry.id   AF-A0A7C3XD65-F1
#
_cell.length_a   1.000
_cell.length_b   1.000
_cell.length_c   1.000
_cell.angle_alpha   90.00
_cell.angle_beta   90.00
_cell.angle_gamma   90.00
#
_symmetry.space_group_name_H-M   'P 1'
#
loop_
_entity.id
_entity.type
_entity.pdbx_description
1 polymer ?
#
loop_
_entity_poly.entity_id
_entity_poly.type
_entity_poly.pdbx_seq_one_letter_code
_entity_poly.pdbx_strand_id
1 'polypeptide(L)'
;MNSHLKTVYEPKLVKPLLVIEISGPSDPPGIAARMLIERSSAKPFAEYYSQNFPDHVIVTEDGTCRLPRYEFYESTRSKPNLLVACSDEGIFLDDPEGGYDVMENIIQISSKHRASTIILIDNIQAEPENLIYVAATSKRLAGRLKTPDVNFLADTWLAGPAGILLGLCRLRSIDGLGIFINQTFEDTNERKAEASLNLIQNLFKVKYA
;
A
#
# COMPACT_ATOMS: atom_id res chain seq x y z
N MET A 1 2.37 -21.16 8.97
CA MET A 1 2.08 -19.72 9.15
C MET A 1 0.84 -19.56 10.01
N ASN A 2 0.98 -18.90 11.17
CA ASN A 2 -0.16 -18.51 11.99
C ASN A 2 -0.60 -17.10 11.58
N SER A 3 -1.29 -17.03 10.45
CA SER A 3 -2.04 -15.85 10.02
C SER A 3 -3.53 -16.11 10.10
N HIS A 4 -4.31 -15.07 10.34
CA HIS A 4 -5.76 -15.16 10.37
C HIS A 4 -6.38 -14.06 9.50
N LEU A 5 -7.20 -14.46 8.52
CA LEU A 5 -8.01 -13.56 7.72
C LEU A 5 -9.46 -13.67 8.15
N LYS A 6 -9.99 -12.61 8.75
CA LYS A 6 -11.40 -12.50 9.13
C LYS A 6 -12.14 -11.68 8.08
N THR A 7 -12.98 -12.35 7.30
CA THR A 7 -13.75 -11.74 6.21
C THR A 7 -15.18 -11.44 6.67
N VAL A 8 -15.64 -10.22 6.43
CA VAL A 8 -17.03 -9.78 6.66
C VAL A 8 -17.93 -10.22 5.51
N TYR A 9 -17.47 -10.02 4.28
CA TYR A 9 -18.12 -10.50 3.05
C TYR A 9 -17.10 -10.59 1.91
N GLU A 10 -17.44 -11.33 0.85
CA GLU A 10 -16.59 -11.48 -0.32
C GLU A 10 -17.01 -10.50 -1.45
N PRO A 11 -16.22 -9.47 -1.78
CA PRO A 11 -16.59 -8.50 -2.80
C PRO A 11 -16.42 -9.04 -4.22
N LYS A 12 -17.36 -8.69 -5.10
CA LYS A 12 -17.30 -9.04 -6.53
C LYS A 12 -16.52 -7.98 -7.31
N LEU A 13 -15.19 -8.11 -7.30
CA LEU A 13 -14.28 -7.18 -7.95
C LEU A 13 -13.90 -7.63 -9.37
N VAL A 14 -13.68 -6.66 -10.26
CA VAL A 14 -13.20 -6.90 -11.62
C VAL A 14 -11.84 -6.25 -11.78
N LYS A 15 -10.78 -7.08 -11.70
CA LYS A 15 -9.36 -6.69 -11.86
C LYS A 15 -9.03 -5.40 -11.08
N PRO A 16 -9.17 -5.41 -9.75
CA PRO A 16 -8.93 -4.21 -8.96
C PRO A 16 -7.45 -3.81 -8.97
N LEU A 17 -7.17 -2.54 -8.69
CA LEU A 17 -5.84 -2.13 -8.21
C LEU A 17 -5.81 -2.33 -6.71
N LEU A 18 -4.77 -2.97 -6.20
CA LEU A 18 -4.50 -2.98 -4.78
C LEU A 18 -3.55 -1.84 -4.43
N VAL A 19 -3.93 -1.00 -3.48
CA VAL A 19 -3.09 0.03 -2.86
C VAL A 19 -2.81 -0.39 -1.42
N ILE A 20 -1.55 -0.48 -1.02
CA ILE A 20 -1.12 -0.89 0.32
C ILE A 20 -0.33 0.24 0.95
N GLU A 21 -0.66 0.52 2.19
CA GLU A 21 0.02 1.46 3.06
C GLU A 21 1.06 0.71 3.92
N ILE A 22 2.27 1.27 4.08
CA ILE A 22 3.40 0.63 4.80
C ILE A 22 3.87 1.41 6.04
N SER A 23 3.92 2.75 6.02
CA SER A 23 4.55 3.57 7.08
C SER A 23 3.66 3.85 8.30
N GLY A 24 2.35 3.62 8.21
CA GLY A 24 1.36 3.83 9.26
C GLY A 24 0.34 4.94 8.96
N PRO A 25 -0.75 5.01 9.74
CA PRO A 25 -1.96 5.79 9.40
C PRO A 25 -1.79 7.33 9.53
N SER A 26 -0.82 7.79 10.31
CA SER A 26 -0.59 9.22 10.58
C SER A 26 0.40 9.87 9.61
N ASP A 27 1.15 9.07 8.86
CA ASP A 27 2.14 9.53 7.89
C ASP A 27 1.50 9.82 6.52
N PRO A 28 2.21 10.51 5.61
CA PRO A 28 1.70 10.76 4.27
C PRO A 28 1.16 9.52 3.52
N PRO A 29 1.76 8.31 3.60
CA PRO A 29 1.18 7.10 3.03
C PRO A 29 -0.18 6.73 3.65
N GLY A 30 -0.28 6.77 4.99
CA GLY A 30 -1.53 6.60 5.75
C GLY A 30 -2.63 7.55 5.32
N ILE A 31 -2.28 8.83 5.24
CA ILE A 31 -3.18 9.89 4.79
C ILE A 31 -3.64 9.64 3.35
N ALA A 32 -2.74 9.25 2.45
CA ALA A 32 -3.08 8.92 1.06
C ALA A 32 -4.06 7.74 0.98
N ALA A 33 -3.82 6.67 1.74
CA ALA A 33 -4.70 5.52 1.77
C ALA A 33 -6.10 5.88 2.30
N ARG A 34 -6.18 6.67 3.37
CA ARG A 34 -7.46 7.18 3.91
C ARG A 34 -8.21 8.05 2.91
N MET A 35 -7.53 9.00 2.28
CA MET A 35 -8.12 9.84 1.23
C MET A 35 -8.63 9.00 0.04
N LEU A 36 -7.92 7.94 -0.33
CA LEU A 36 -8.35 7.02 -1.38
C LEU A 36 -9.62 6.25 -0.99
N ILE A 37 -9.71 5.77 0.26
CA ILE A 37 -10.90 5.12 0.82
C ILE A 37 -12.10 6.07 0.75
N GLU A 38 -11.95 7.30 1.27
CA GLU A 38 -13.00 8.31 1.29
C GLU A 38 -13.47 8.67 -0.13
N ARG A 39 -12.53 9.02 -1.03
CA ARG A 39 -12.84 9.41 -2.42
C ARG A 39 -13.54 8.31 -3.20
N SER A 40 -13.16 7.06 -2.96
CA SER A 40 -13.74 5.92 -3.66
C SER A 40 -14.96 5.31 -2.97
N SER A 41 -15.38 5.87 -1.83
CA SER A 41 -16.40 5.28 -0.96
C SER A 41 -16.13 3.80 -0.68
N ALA A 42 -14.86 3.46 -0.44
CA ALA A 42 -14.47 2.08 -0.21
C ALA A 42 -15.01 1.57 1.13
N LYS A 43 -15.41 0.29 1.16
CA LYS A 43 -16.03 -0.34 2.32
C LYS A 43 -15.11 -1.40 2.89
N PRO A 44 -14.96 -1.50 4.23
CA PRO A 44 -14.18 -2.57 4.83
C PRO A 44 -14.86 -3.92 4.54
N PHE A 45 -14.07 -4.95 4.23
CA PHE A 45 -14.58 -6.29 3.96
C PHE A 45 -13.77 -7.41 4.60
N ALA A 46 -12.51 -7.15 5.00
CA ALA A 46 -11.69 -8.13 5.69
C ALA A 46 -10.66 -7.49 6.62
N GLU A 47 -10.22 -8.29 7.60
CA GLU A 47 -9.20 -7.97 8.58
C GLU A 47 -8.14 -9.08 8.55
N TYR A 48 -6.87 -8.70 8.45
CA TYR A 48 -5.74 -9.63 8.42
C TYR A 48 -4.90 -9.45 9.68
N TYR A 49 -4.71 -10.54 10.41
CA TYR A 49 -3.89 -10.65 11.61
C TYR A 49 -2.70 -11.58 11.36
N SER A 50 -1.56 -11.27 11.99
CA SER A 50 -0.35 -12.07 11.90
C SER A 50 0.34 -12.13 13.26
N GLN A 51 0.93 -13.29 13.57
CA GLN A 51 1.86 -13.42 14.72
C GLN A 51 3.12 -12.56 14.56
N ASN A 52 3.40 -12.07 13.34
CA ASN A 52 4.55 -11.23 13.03
C ASN A 52 4.24 -9.73 13.20
N PHE A 53 3.02 -9.37 13.61
CA PHE A 53 2.72 -8.00 14.02
C PHE A 53 3.21 -7.74 15.45
N PRO A 54 3.36 -6.45 15.84
CA PRO A 54 3.83 -6.09 17.18
C PRO A 54 3.09 -6.82 18.31
N ASP A 55 3.81 -7.07 19.41
CA ASP A 55 3.38 -7.89 20.54
C ASP A 55 2.52 -7.14 21.57
N HIS A 56 1.76 -6.13 21.14
CA HIS A 56 0.86 -5.34 21.97
C HIS A 56 -0.59 -5.39 21.47
N VAL A 57 -1.49 -4.77 22.24
CA VAL A 57 -2.89 -4.54 21.85
C VAL A 57 -3.14 -3.06 21.67
N ILE A 58 -4.08 -2.73 20.80
CA ILE A 58 -4.61 -1.39 20.61
C ILE A 58 -5.82 -1.23 21.53
N VAL A 59 -5.76 -0.23 22.40
CA VAL A 59 -6.88 0.18 23.26
C VAL A 59 -7.71 1.20 22.49
N THR A 60 -8.97 0.89 22.25
CA THR A 60 -9.92 1.75 21.52
C THR A 60 -10.48 2.84 22.43
N GLU A 61 -11.12 3.85 21.83
CA GLU A 61 -11.70 4.99 22.56
C GLU A 61 -12.76 4.59 23.61
N ASP A 62 -13.45 3.45 23.39
CA ASP A 62 -14.44 2.90 24.33
C ASP A 62 -13.83 2.02 25.43
N GLY A 63 -12.49 1.90 25.48
CA GLY A 63 -11.75 1.12 26.46
C GLY A 63 -11.69 -0.38 26.18
N THR A 64 -12.13 -0.84 24.99
CA THR A 64 -11.94 -2.24 24.57
C THR A 64 -10.55 -2.44 23.93
N CYS A 65 -10.14 -3.69 23.75
CA CYS A 65 -8.81 -4.03 23.21
C CYS A 65 -8.92 -4.93 21.98
N ARG A 66 -8.00 -4.75 21.03
CA ARG A 66 -7.82 -5.65 19.88
C ARG A 66 -6.36 -5.75 19.45
N LEU A 67 -6.01 -6.82 18.75
CA LEU A 67 -4.69 -6.95 18.13
C LEU A 67 -4.52 -5.97 16.95
N PRO A 68 -3.29 -5.53 16.67
CA PRO A 68 -2.93 -4.87 15.41
C PRO A 68 -3.32 -5.73 14.20
N ARG A 69 -3.74 -5.07 13.13
CA ARG A 69 -4.17 -5.72 11.91
C ARG A 69 -3.94 -4.88 10.67
N TYR A 70 -4.06 -5.53 9.53
CA TYR A 70 -4.41 -4.88 8.28
C TYR A 70 -5.91 -4.91 8.08
N GLU A 71 -6.51 -3.77 7.76
CA GLU A 71 -7.88 -3.67 7.29
C GLU A 71 -7.90 -3.54 5.77
N PHE A 72 -8.75 -4.34 5.14
CA PHE A 72 -8.95 -4.33 3.70
C PHE A 72 -10.28 -3.69 3.34
N TYR A 73 -10.21 -2.71 2.45
CA TYR A 73 -11.32 -1.95 1.92
C TYR A 73 -11.48 -2.22 0.42
N GLU A 74 -12.71 -2.22 -0.07
CA GLU A 74 -13.01 -2.43 -1.49
C GLU A 74 -13.87 -1.29 -2.05
N SER A 75 -13.64 -0.91 -3.30
CA SER A 75 -14.57 -0.06 -4.04
C SER A 75 -14.88 -0.62 -5.42
N THR A 76 -16.12 -1.08 -5.59
CA THR A 76 -16.73 -1.35 -6.90
C THR A 76 -17.22 -0.11 -7.65
N ARG A 77 -17.27 1.04 -6.96
CA ARG A 77 -17.72 2.33 -7.52
C ARG A 77 -16.63 3.05 -8.29
N SER A 78 -15.37 2.78 -7.97
CA SER A 78 -14.23 3.29 -8.71
C SER A 78 -14.00 2.52 -10.01
N LYS A 79 -13.40 3.20 -11.00
CA LYS A 79 -12.90 2.56 -12.23
C LYS A 79 -11.41 2.89 -12.43
N PRO A 80 -10.52 1.88 -12.50
CA PRO A 80 -10.75 0.47 -12.16
C PRO A 80 -11.24 0.30 -10.71
N ASN A 81 -11.79 -0.88 -10.38
CA ASN A 81 -12.17 -1.19 -9.00
C ASN A 81 -10.92 -1.07 -8.10
N LEU A 82 -11.10 -0.81 -6.81
CA LEU A 82 -10.01 -0.66 -5.86
C LEU A 82 -10.08 -1.68 -4.73
N LEU A 83 -8.91 -2.08 -4.28
CA LEU A 83 -8.64 -2.66 -2.98
C LEU A 83 -7.67 -1.73 -2.27
N VAL A 84 -7.91 -1.42 -1.00
CA VAL A 84 -6.99 -0.64 -0.18
C VAL A 84 -6.70 -1.42 1.08
N ALA A 85 -5.42 -1.57 1.43
CA ALA A 85 -4.97 -2.23 2.65
C ALA A 85 -4.24 -1.23 3.53
N CYS A 86 -4.76 -1.00 4.73
CA CYS A 86 -4.19 -0.09 5.72
C CYS A 86 -3.86 -0.87 6.99
N SER A 87 -2.72 -0.58 7.61
CA SER A 87 -2.40 -1.11 8.94
C SER A 87 -2.77 -0.12 10.04
N ASP A 88 -2.96 -0.63 11.25
CA ASP A 88 -3.12 0.23 12.43
C ASP A 88 -1.85 1.02 12.76
N GLU A 89 -0.70 0.49 12.37
CA GLU A 89 0.63 1.04 12.67
C GLU A 89 1.55 0.80 11.47
N GLY A 90 2.66 1.53 11.38
CA GLY A 90 3.67 1.27 10.37
C GLY A 90 4.25 -0.14 10.51
N ILE A 91 4.55 -0.79 9.38
CA ILE A 91 5.22 -2.08 9.40
C ILE A 91 6.72 -1.86 9.65
N PHE A 92 7.14 -2.13 10.88
CA PHE A 92 8.54 -2.31 11.21
C PHE A 92 8.75 -3.78 11.53
N LEU A 93 9.39 -4.51 10.61
CA LEU A 93 9.72 -5.92 10.80
C LEU A 93 11.22 -6.03 10.97
N ASP A 94 11.63 -6.20 12.23
CA ASP A 94 13.03 -6.45 12.60
C ASP A 94 13.48 -7.87 12.22
N ASP A 95 12.53 -8.75 11.91
CA ASP A 95 12.75 -10.11 11.41
C ASP A 95 12.40 -10.22 9.91
N PRO A 96 13.38 -10.57 9.05
CA PRO A 96 13.14 -10.81 7.62
C PRO A 96 12.09 -11.90 7.34
N GLU A 97 12.07 -13.01 8.10
CA GLU A 97 11.12 -14.10 7.87
C GLU A 97 9.68 -13.62 8.06
N GLY A 98 9.43 -12.89 9.15
CA GLY A 98 8.16 -12.21 9.38
C GLY A 98 7.77 -11.26 8.25
N GLY A 99 8.75 -10.51 7.70
CA GLY A 99 8.62 -9.68 6.49
C GLY A 99 8.06 -10.43 5.29
N TYR A 100 8.70 -11.55 4.94
CA TYR A 100 8.26 -12.39 3.84
C TYR A 100 6.86 -12.94 4.08
N ASP A 101 6.60 -13.52 5.25
CA ASP A 101 5.29 -14.10 5.60
C ASP A 101 4.14 -13.10 5.48
N VAL A 102 4.33 -11.87 5.97
CA VAL A 102 3.28 -10.84 5.93
C VAL A 102 3.02 -10.39 4.50
N MET A 103 4.07 -10.05 3.74
CA MET A 103 3.91 -9.57 2.36
C MET A 103 3.38 -10.67 1.43
N GLU A 104 3.79 -11.91 1.67
CA GLU A 104 3.30 -13.10 0.97
C GLU A 104 1.80 -13.29 1.17
N ASN A 105 1.30 -13.20 2.41
CA ASN A 105 -0.13 -13.26 2.70
C ASN A 105 -0.91 -12.14 2.00
N ILE A 106 -0.39 -10.91 2.01
CA ILE A 106 -1.04 -9.77 1.34
C ILE A 106 -1.12 -10.02 -0.19
N ILE A 107 -0.06 -10.55 -0.80
CA ILE A 107 -0.07 -10.96 -2.21
C ILE A 107 -1.10 -12.09 -2.45
N GLN A 108 -1.25 -13.04 -1.52
CA GLN A 108 -2.24 -14.11 -1.67
C GLN A 108 -3.67 -13.58 -1.58
N ILE A 109 -3.96 -12.64 -0.65
CA ILE A 109 -5.25 -11.95 -0.54
C ILE A 109 -5.55 -11.20 -1.85
N SER A 110 -4.59 -10.43 -2.36
CA SER A 110 -4.75 -9.68 -3.61
C SER A 110 -5.01 -10.59 -4.83
N SER A 111 -4.32 -11.74 -4.87
CA SER A 111 -4.45 -12.73 -5.93
C SER A 111 -5.83 -13.41 -5.92
N LYS A 112 -6.42 -13.68 -4.74
CA LYS A 112 -7.79 -14.21 -4.62
C LYS A 112 -8.81 -13.27 -5.26
N HIS A 113 -8.63 -11.97 -5.11
CA HIS A 113 -9.47 -10.95 -5.74
C HIS A 113 -9.03 -10.56 -7.16
N ARG A 114 -8.03 -11.25 -7.73
CA ARG A 114 -7.52 -11.05 -9.10
C ARG A 114 -7.03 -9.63 -9.34
N ALA A 115 -6.37 -9.03 -8.36
CA ALA A 115 -5.77 -7.70 -8.51
C ALA A 115 -4.81 -7.66 -9.71
N SER A 116 -4.92 -6.64 -10.55
CA SER A 116 -4.08 -6.53 -11.76
C SER A 116 -2.73 -5.91 -11.49
N THR A 117 -2.63 -5.12 -10.42
CA THR A 117 -1.43 -4.38 -10.03
C THR A 117 -1.47 -4.17 -8.52
N ILE A 118 -0.32 -4.34 -7.89
CA ILE A 118 -0.10 -4.02 -6.48
C ILE A 118 0.70 -2.72 -6.43
N ILE A 119 0.17 -1.72 -5.73
CA ILE A 119 0.78 -0.42 -5.51
C ILE A 119 1.03 -0.33 -4.02
N LEU A 120 2.28 -0.09 -3.61
CA LEU A 120 2.58 0.27 -2.23
C LEU A 120 2.89 1.76 -2.16
N ILE A 121 2.46 2.39 -1.07
CA ILE A 121 2.84 3.75 -0.72
C ILE A 121 3.60 3.66 0.60
N ASP A 122 4.80 4.23 0.60
CA ASP A 122 5.70 4.22 1.75
C ASP A 122 6.47 5.55 1.82
N ASN A 123 7.15 5.78 2.93
CA ASN A 123 8.05 6.92 3.09
C ASN A 123 9.47 6.56 2.64
N ILE A 124 10.24 7.59 2.29
CA ILE A 124 11.68 7.48 2.11
C ILE A 124 12.37 8.72 2.63
N GLN A 125 13.60 8.55 3.12
CA GLN A 125 14.50 9.66 3.39
C GLN A 125 15.48 9.78 2.21
N ALA A 126 15.40 10.88 1.48
CA ALA A 126 16.28 11.21 0.36
C ALA A 126 16.61 12.70 0.37
N GLU A 127 17.45 13.17 -0.55
CA GLU A 127 17.67 14.61 -0.74
C GLU A 127 16.35 15.32 -1.09
N PRO A 128 16.11 16.55 -0.59
CA PRO A 128 14.81 17.22 -0.62
C PRO A 128 14.40 17.75 -2.01
N GLU A 129 15.12 17.38 -3.06
CA GLU A 129 14.91 17.89 -4.42
C GLU A 129 13.60 17.38 -5.03
N ASN A 130 13.22 16.14 -4.69
CA ASN A 130 12.05 15.48 -5.28
C ASN A 130 11.10 14.98 -4.20
N LEU A 131 9.81 15.24 -4.41
CA LEU A 131 8.75 14.80 -3.49
C LEU A 131 8.44 13.30 -3.63
N ILE A 132 8.39 12.79 -4.86
CA ILE A 132 8.03 11.39 -5.13
C ILE A 132 9.18 10.68 -5.83
N TYR A 133 9.54 9.53 -5.25
CA TYR A 133 10.37 8.52 -5.88
C TYR A 133 9.54 7.28 -6.21
N VAL A 134 9.90 6.55 -7.26
CA VAL A 134 9.20 5.34 -7.67
C VAL A 134 10.15 4.18 -7.94
N ALA A 135 9.64 2.97 -7.75
CA ALA A 135 10.27 1.73 -8.22
C ALA A 135 9.21 0.82 -8.85
N ALA A 136 9.52 0.19 -9.98
CA ALA A 136 8.55 -0.63 -10.72
C ALA A 136 9.11 -2.01 -11.04
N THR A 137 8.28 -3.06 -10.94
CA THR A 137 8.71 -4.44 -11.18
C THR A 137 8.86 -4.81 -12.66
N SER A 138 8.45 -3.94 -13.59
CA SER A 138 8.55 -4.22 -15.02
C SER A 138 8.92 -2.99 -15.85
N LYS A 139 9.68 -3.20 -16.94
CA LYS A 139 10.03 -2.13 -17.91
C LYS A 139 8.79 -1.48 -18.53
N ARG A 140 7.71 -2.26 -18.74
CA ARG A 140 6.43 -1.75 -19.25
C ARG A 140 5.82 -0.75 -18.26
N LEU A 141 5.79 -1.09 -16.96
CA LEU A 141 5.24 -0.21 -15.94
C LEU A 141 6.12 1.03 -15.74
N ALA A 142 7.44 0.86 -15.69
CA ALA A 142 8.39 1.96 -15.65
C ALA A 142 8.26 2.91 -16.86
N GLY A 143 8.04 2.36 -18.07
CA GLY A 143 7.83 3.15 -19.27
C GLY A 143 6.60 4.07 -19.22
N ARG A 144 5.56 3.70 -18.47
CA ARG A 144 4.34 4.52 -18.28
C ARG A 144 4.54 5.66 -17.27
N LEU A 145 5.60 5.60 -16.47
CA LEU A 145 5.93 6.55 -15.40
C LEU A 145 6.99 7.58 -15.83
N LYS A 146 7.45 7.54 -17.09
CA LYS A 146 8.41 8.51 -17.64
C LYS A 146 7.75 9.88 -17.86
N THR A 147 7.57 10.61 -16.78
CA THR A 147 7.11 12.00 -16.74
C THR A 147 8.16 12.86 -16.03
N PRO A 148 8.29 14.16 -16.35
CA PRO A 148 9.30 15.03 -15.73
C PRO A 148 9.25 15.06 -14.19
N ASP A 149 8.07 14.88 -13.60
CA ASP A 149 7.86 15.04 -12.15
C ASP A 149 8.01 13.72 -11.36
N VAL A 150 8.39 12.61 -12.02
CA VAL A 150 8.52 11.29 -11.39
C VAL A 150 9.98 10.84 -11.44
N ASN A 151 10.55 10.63 -10.26
CA ASN A 151 11.94 10.23 -10.11
C ASN A 151 12.04 8.74 -9.78
N PHE A 152 12.87 8.01 -10.51
CA PHE A 152 13.10 6.60 -10.20
C PHE A 152 14.16 6.44 -9.13
N LEU A 153 13.92 5.54 -8.19
CA LEU A 153 15.01 4.99 -7.38
C LEU A 153 15.94 4.20 -8.30
N ALA A 154 17.18 4.65 -8.40
CA ALA A 154 18.23 4.04 -9.22
C ALA A 154 19.45 3.72 -8.36
N ASP A 155 20.12 2.62 -8.69
CA ASP A 155 21.38 2.20 -8.06
C ASP A 155 21.35 2.15 -6.52
N THR A 156 20.20 1.77 -5.96
CA THR A 156 19.95 1.65 -4.51
C THR A 156 19.21 0.35 -4.19
N TRP A 157 19.24 -0.06 -2.92
CA TRP A 157 18.39 -1.14 -2.41
C TRP A 157 17.14 -0.57 -1.73
N LEU A 158 16.06 -1.35 -1.75
CA LEU A 158 14.87 -1.10 -0.93
C LEU A 158 14.84 -2.14 0.16
N ALA A 159 14.98 -1.71 1.41
CA ALA A 159 14.93 -2.58 2.58
C ALA A 159 13.48 -2.77 3.06
N GLY A 160 13.30 -3.73 3.97
CA GLY A 160 12.05 -3.91 4.70
C GLY A 160 10.86 -4.37 3.83
N PRO A 161 9.63 -4.18 4.34
CA PRO A 161 8.40 -4.69 3.74
C PRO A 161 8.20 -4.23 2.29
N ALA A 162 8.51 -2.96 1.98
CA ALA A 162 8.37 -2.44 0.62
C ALA A 162 9.29 -3.14 -0.39
N GLY A 163 10.55 -3.37 -0.02
CA GLY A 163 11.51 -4.11 -0.84
C GLY A 163 11.08 -5.57 -1.06
N ILE A 164 10.67 -6.24 0.02
CA ILE A 164 10.18 -7.63 -0.02
C ILE A 164 8.96 -7.74 -0.95
N LEU A 165 7.95 -6.86 -0.78
CA LEU A 165 6.74 -6.88 -1.58
C LEU A 165 7.02 -6.70 -3.08
N LEU A 166 7.86 -5.73 -3.45
CA LEU A 166 8.24 -5.52 -4.85
C LEU A 166 9.06 -6.69 -5.40
N GLY A 167 9.98 -7.24 -4.61
CA GLY A 167 10.75 -8.44 -4.96
C GLY A 167 9.85 -9.64 -5.24
N LEU A 168 8.88 -9.92 -4.36
CA LEU A 168 7.90 -10.99 -4.52
C LEU A 168 6.99 -10.75 -5.73
N CYS A 169 6.53 -9.52 -5.96
CA CYS A 169 5.78 -9.15 -7.16
C CYS A 169 6.58 -9.46 -8.43
N ARG A 170 7.85 -9.05 -8.47
CA ARG A 170 8.76 -9.32 -9.59
C ARG A 170 8.94 -10.81 -9.82
N LEU A 171 9.20 -11.57 -8.76
CA LEU A 171 9.38 -13.03 -8.81
C LEU A 171 8.16 -13.74 -9.40
N ARG A 172 6.96 -13.22 -9.12
CA ARG A 172 5.67 -13.80 -9.53
C ARG A 172 5.10 -13.22 -10.81
N SER A 173 5.85 -12.34 -11.50
CA SER A 173 5.37 -11.63 -12.68
C SER A 173 4.07 -10.82 -12.44
N ILE A 174 3.93 -10.29 -11.22
CA ILE A 174 2.87 -9.35 -10.85
C ILE A 174 3.39 -7.93 -11.08
N ASP A 175 2.58 -7.08 -11.72
CA ASP A 175 2.87 -5.65 -11.81
C ASP A 175 2.85 -5.05 -10.40
N GLY A 176 4.01 -4.57 -9.95
CA GLY A 176 4.24 -3.93 -8.66
C GLY A 176 4.79 -2.53 -8.87
N LEU A 177 4.21 -1.55 -8.17
CA LEU A 177 4.67 -0.15 -8.14
C LEU A 177 4.89 0.28 -6.70
N GLY A 178 6.11 0.73 -6.38
CA GLY A 178 6.39 1.49 -5.17
C GLY A 178 6.32 2.98 -5.44
N ILE A 179 5.56 3.69 -4.63
CA ILE A 179 5.49 5.15 -4.56
C ILE A 179 6.05 5.55 -3.20
N PHE A 180 7.20 6.21 -3.20
CA PHE A 180 7.93 6.59 -2.01
C PHE A 180 7.86 8.11 -1.83
N ILE A 181 7.23 8.54 -0.74
CA ILE A 181 7.05 9.94 -0.40
C ILE A 181 8.28 10.40 0.39
N ASN A 182 8.96 11.45 -0.10
CA ASN A 182 10.16 11.96 0.54
C ASN A 182 9.82 12.75 1.81
N GLN A 183 10.33 12.28 2.95
CA GLN A 183 10.07 12.92 4.25
C GLN A 183 10.79 14.26 4.38
N THR A 184 11.96 14.44 3.75
CA THR A 184 12.77 15.66 3.83
C THR A 184 12.25 16.81 2.97
N PHE A 185 11.36 16.54 2.01
CA PHE A 185 10.75 17.55 1.16
C PHE A 185 9.85 18.48 1.98
N GLU A 186 10.02 19.80 1.90
CA GLU A 186 9.21 20.75 2.69
C GLU A 186 7.82 20.96 2.08
N ASP A 187 6.80 20.28 2.61
CA ASP A 187 5.38 20.52 2.31
C ASP A 187 4.48 19.88 3.39
N THR A 188 3.17 20.13 3.36
CA THR A 188 2.22 19.50 4.30
C THR A 188 2.01 18.03 3.96
N ASN A 189 1.78 17.18 4.98
CA ASN A 189 1.56 15.75 4.78
C ASN A 189 0.37 15.46 3.85
N GLU A 190 -0.68 16.28 3.88
CA GLU A 190 -1.84 16.17 2.98
C GLU A 190 -1.46 16.44 1.54
N ARG A 191 -0.62 17.45 1.26
CA ARG A 191 -0.16 17.73 -0.10
C ARG A 191 0.77 16.65 -0.63
N LYS A 192 1.64 16.12 0.23
CA LYS A 192 2.49 14.97 -0.10
C LYS A 192 1.66 13.73 -0.43
N ALA A 193 0.65 13.44 0.39
CA ALA A 193 -0.32 12.37 0.17
C ALA A 193 -1.08 12.58 -1.16
N GLU A 194 -1.57 13.80 -1.40
CA GLU A 194 -2.30 14.15 -2.62
C GLU A 194 -1.46 13.92 -3.88
N ALA A 195 -0.18 14.29 -3.85
CA ALA A 195 0.73 14.06 -4.97
C ALA A 195 0.86 12.56 -5.31
N SER A 196 0.94 11.70 -4.29
CA SER A 196 0.98 10.24 -4.50
C SER A 196 -0.30 9.69 -5.12
N LEU A 197 -1.46 10.21 -4.70
CA LEU A 197 -2.76 9.82 -5.27
C LEU A 197 -2.93 10.32 -6.69
N ASN A 198 -2.49 11.53 -7.00
CA ASN A 198 -2.50 12.08 -8.35
C ASN A 198 -1.66 11.22 -9.30
N LEU A 199 -0.52 10.70 -8.84
CA LEU A 199 0.26 9.76 -9.64
C LEU A 199 -0.53 8.47 -9.96
N ILE A 200 -1.19 7.87 -8.95
CA ILE A 200 -2.03 6.68 -9.14
C ILE A 200 -3.19 6.97 -10.11
N GLN A 201 -3.91 8.07 -9.89
CA GLN A 201 -5.04 8.47 -10.73
C GLN A 201 -4.61 8.71 -12.18
N ASN A 202 -3.50 9.41 -12.40
CA ASN A 202 -3.01 9.71 -13.74
C ASN A 202 -2.51 8.46 -14.47
N LEU A 203 -1.79 7.59 -13.76
CA LEU A 203 -1.22 6.37 -14.33
C LEU A 203 -2.30 5.33 -14.67
N PHE A 204 -3.24 5.10 -13.76
CA PHE A 204 -4.25 4.04 -13.90
C PHE A 204 -5.63 4.55 -14.31
N LYS A 205 -5.77 5.85 -14.57
CA LYS A 205 -7.03 6.52 -14.97
C LYS A 205 -8.15 6.25 -13.97
N VAL A 206 -7.82 6.29 -12.67
CA VAL A 206 -8.77 6.06 -11.59
C VAL A 206 -9.83 7.17 -11.63
N LYS A 207 -11.09 6.77 -11.68
CA LYS A 207 -12.25 7.64 -11.57
C LYS A 207 -13.09 7.21 -10.37
N TYR A 208 -13.52 8.19 -9.60
CA TYR A 208 -14.49 8.01 -8.52
C TYR A 208 -15.90 8.27 -9.07
N ALA A 209 -16.91 7.59 -8.53
CA ALA A 209 -18.31 7.77 -8.91
C ALA A 209 -19.00 8.83 -8.06
#